data_AF-A0A950YIA0-F1
#
_entry.id   AF-A0A950YIA0-F1
#
_cell.length_a   1.000
_cell.length_b   1.000
_cell.length_c   1.000
_cell.angle_alpha   90.00
_cell.angle_beta   90.00
_cell.angle_gamma   90.00
#
_symmetry.space_group_name_H-M   'P 1'
#
loop_
_entity.id
_entity.type
_entity.pdbx_description
1 polymer ?
#
loop_
_entity_poly.entity_id
_entity_poly.type
_entity_poly.pdbx_seq_one_letter_code
_entity_poly.pdbx_strand_id
1 'polypeptide(L)'
;MSDLLAIVGPLDTDEELIEQIARRRPHRVTVLVEDAQTDLASDESNAAGIRDRLAALLRMIEKRTGAIVVGLAGSRDELAGWRFDRVVGGRAPVAV
;
A
#
# COMPACT_ATOMS: atom_id res chain seq x y z
N MET A 1 10.64 -12.22 11.62
CA MET A 1 10.07 -10.91 11.23
C MET A 1 9.15 -11.18 10.06
N SER A 2 7.94 -10.65 10.07
CA SER A 2 6.98 -10.82 8.97
C SER A 2 6.90 -9.52 8.17
N ASP A 3 7.34 -9.59 6.92
CA ASP A 3 7.27 -8.50 5.96
C ASP A 3 6.00 -8.67 5.10
N LEU A 4 5.17 -7.63 5.05
CA LEU A 4 3.89 -7.65 4.35
C LEU A 4 3.83 -6.53 3.32
N LEU A 5 3.43 -6.89 2.09
CA LEU A 5 3.14 -5.92 1.04
C LEU A 5 1.66 -5.56 1.05
N ALA A 6 1.36 -4.28 1.17
CA ALA A 6 0.02 -3.71 1.06
C ALA A 6 -0.11 -2.98 -0.28
N ILE A 7 -0.98 -3.47 -1.16
CA ILE A 7 -1.28 -2.87 -2.45
C ILE A 7 -2.46 -1.92 -2.26
N VAL A 8 -2.22 -0.63 -2.48
CA VAL A 8 -3.21 0.43 -2.34
C VAL A 8 -4.12 0.41 -3.55
N GLY A 9 -5.40 0.13 -3.30
CA GLY A 9 -6.45 0.18 -4.28
C GLY A 9 -7.13 1.57 -4.33
N PRO A 10 -8.32 1.65 -4.97
CA PRO A 10 -9.19 2.81 -4.95
C PRO A 10 -9.48 3.33 -3.52
N LEU A 11 -9.83 4.61 -3.41
CA LEU A 11 -10.06 5.35 -2.15
C LEU A 11 -11.00 4.63 -1.17
N ASP A 12 -12.02 3.96 -1.68
CA ASP A 12 -13.05 3.24 -0.94
C ASP A 12 -12.56 1.92 -0.31
N THR A 13 -11.35 1.47 -0.64
CA THR A 13 -10.80 0.18 -0.17
C THR A 13 -9.81 0.30 0.99
N ASP A 14 -9.48 1.53 1.42
CA ASP A 14 -8.44 1.80 2.43
C ASP A 14 -8.77 1.16 3.79
N GLU A 15 -10.02 1.22 4.25
CA GLU A 15 -10.41 0.63 5.53
C GLU A 15 -10.32 -0.90 5.50
N GLU A 16 -10.83 -1.53 4.44
CA GLU A 16 -10.74 -2.98 4.27
C GLU A 16 -9.28 -3.44 4.23
N LEU A 17 -8.43 -2.70 3.52
CA LEU A 17 -6.99 -2.94 3.46
C LEU A 17 -6.38 -2.90 4.87
N ILE A 18 -6.67 -1.87 5.66
CA ILE A 18 -6.14 -1.75 7.01
C ILE A 18 -6.60 -2.91 7.90
N GLU A 19 -7.87 -3.32 7.81
CA GLU A 19 -8.35 -4.50 8.55
C GLU A 19 -7.66 -5.79 8.12
N GLN A 20 -7.38 -5.95 6.83
CA GLN A 20 -6.64 -7.07 6.28
C GLN A 20 -5.19 -7.12 6.78
N ILE A 21 -4.55 -5.96 6.93
CA ILE A 21 -3.20 -5.84 7.52
C ILE A 21 -3.29 -6.16 9.03
N ALA A 22 -4.23 -5.55 9.75
CA ALA A 22 -4.41 -5.73 11.19
C ALA A 22 -4.61 -7.19 11.58
N ARG A 23 -5.43 -7.92 10.81
CA ARG A 23 -5.67 -9.37 11.02
C ARG A 23 -4.40 -10.20 10.92
N ARG A 24 -3.46 -9.80 10.07
CA ARG A 24 -2.21 -10.54 9.82
C ARG A 24 -1.09 -10.19 10.80
N ARG A 25 -1.23 -9.10 11.57
CA ARG A 25 -0.25 -8.60 12.56
C ARG A 25 1.19 -8.61 12.03
N PRO A 26 1.48 -7.96 10.88
CA PRO A 26 2.84 -7.89 10.38
C PRO A 26 3.71 -7.02 11.30
N HIS A 27 5.02 -7.25 11.26
CA HIS A 27 5.98 -6.35 11.90
C HIS A 27 6.36 -5.17 11.01
N ARG A 28 6.42 -5.42 9.69
CA ARG A 28 6.80 -4.44 8.68
C ARG A 28 5.80 -4.45 7.53
N VAL A 29 5.45 -3.27 7.07
CA VAL A 29 4.54 -3.09 5.93
C VAL A 29 5.22 -2.26 4.86
N THR A 30 5.30 -2.78 3.65
CA THR A 30 5.64 -2.01 2.44
C THR A 30 4.35 -1.68 1.73
N VAL A 31 4.21 -0.44 1.24
CA VAL A 31 3.01 0.01 0.55
C VAL A 31 3.32 0.19 -0.94
N LEU A 32 2.57 -0.50 -1.79
CA LEU A 32 2.62 -0.37 -3.24
C LEU A 32 1.44 0.49 -3.70
N VAL A 33 1.74 1.54 -4.45
CA VAL A 33 0.73 2.37 -5.12
C VAL A 33 0.78 2.00 -6.59
N GLU A 34 -0.30 1.42 -7.13
CA GLU A 34 -0.32 1.01 -8.54
C GLU A 34 -0.57 2.20 -9.47
N ASP A 35 0.13 2.21 -10.61
CA ASP A 35 0.22 3.29 -11.61
C ASP A 35 -1.11 3.86 -12.13
N ALA A 36 -2.21 3.11 -11.99
CA ALA A 36 -3.54 3.62 -12.32
C ALA A 36 -3.94 4.87 -11.48
N GLN A 37 -3.29 5.09 -10.34
CA GLN A 37 -3.41 6.33 -9.57
C GLN A 37 -2.38 7.40 -10.00
N THR A 38 -1.26 6.99 -10.61
CA THR A 38 -0.22 7.90 -11.12
C THR A 38 -0.66 8.62 -12.40
N ASP A 39 -1.52 8.01 -13.22
CA ASP A 39 -2.01 8.66 -14.45
C ASP A 39 -2.85 9.93 -14.14
N LEU A 40 -3.45 9.99 -12.93
CA LEU A 40 -4.09 11.19 -12.39
C LEU A 40 -3.08 12.27 -11.96
N ALA A 41 -1.81 11.92 -11.68
CA ALA A 41 -0.76 12.82 -11.20
C ALA A 41 -0.05 13.61 -12.32
N SER A 42 -0.48 13.45 -13.57
CA SER A 42 -0.05 14.30 -14.70
C SER A 42 -0.39 15.79 -14.48
N ASP A 43 -1.34 16.09 -13.58
CA ASP A 43 -1.61 17.42 -13.04
C ASP A 43 -0.94 17.58 -11.66
N GLU A 44 -0.09 18.61 -11.49
CA GLU A 44 0.60 18.90 -10.21
C GLU A 44 -0.35 19.00 -9.00
N SER A 45 -1.60 19.43 -9.23
CA SER A 45 -2.63 19.53 -8.18
C SER A 45 -3.10 18.15 -7.68
N ASN A 46 -3.13 17.15 -8.56
CA ASN A 46 -3.53 15.79 -8.19
C ASN A 46 -2.38 15.03 -7.51
N ALA A 47 -1.14 15.30 -7.90
CA ALA A 47 0.04 14.72 -7.26
C ALA A 47 0.12 15.05 -5.76
N ALA A 48 -0.21 16.30 -5.38
CA ALA A 48 -0.28 16.71 -3.97
C ALA A 48 -1.38 15.95 -3.20
N GLY A 49 -2.58 15.82 -3.77
CA GLY A 49 -3.69 15.10 -3.14
C GLY A 49 -3.41 13.61 -2.93
N ILE A 50 -2.73 12.96 -3.88
CA ILE A 50 -2.31 11.56 -3.76
C ILE A 50 -1.28 11.40 -2.63
N ARG A 51 -0.30 12.30 -2.55
CA ARG A 51 0.71 12.28 -1.49
C ARG A 51 0.10 12.45 -0.10
N ASP A 52 -0.84 13.39 0.06
CA ASP A 52 -1.52 13.64 1.33
C ASP A 52 -2.38 12.44 1.74
N ARG A 53 -3.11 11.85 0.79
CA ARG A 53 -3.87 10.60 1.03
C ARG A 53 -2.94 9.48 1.47
N LEU A 54 -1.81 9.28 0.78
CA LEU A 54 -0.84 8.25 1.15
C LEU A 54 -0.29 8.48 2.54
N ALA A 55 0.11 9.71 2.88
CA ALA A 55 0.58 10.04 4.22
C ALA A 55 -0.47 9.74 5.30
N ALA A 56 -1.75 10.03 5.03
CA ALA A 56 -2.85 9.69 5.92
C ALA A 56 -3.04 8.16 6.06
N LEU A 57 -2.98 7.42 4.95
CA LEU A 57 -3.10 5.97 4.94
C LEU A 57 -1.96 5.29 5.70
N LEU A 58 -0.71 5.69 5.46
CA LEU A 58 0.46 5.16 6.17
C LEU A 58 0.31 5.35 7.68
N ARG A 59 -0.09 6.55 8.10
CA ARG A 59 -0.32 6.87 9.51
C ARG A 59 -1.45 6.03 10.12
N MET A 60 -2.49 5.73 9.37
CA MET A 60 -3.57 4.86 9.82
C MET A 60 -3.12 3.40 9.96
N ILE A 61 -2.32 2.90 9.02
CA ILE A 61 -1.75 1.54 9.08
C ILE A 61 -0.90 1.41 10.34
N GLU A 62 0.06 2.31 10.56
CA GLU A 62 0.91 2.27 11.75
C GLU A 62 0.09 2.35 13.04
N LYS A 63 -0.86 3.28 13.12
CA LYS A 63 -1.69 3.48 14.31
C LYS A 63 -2.59 2.28 14.63
N ARG A 64 -3.22 1.67 13.63
CA ARG A 64 -4.23 0.62 13.81
C ARG A 64 -3.61 -0.77 13.91
N THR A 65 -2.42 -0.98 13.34
CA THR A 65 -1.76 -2.29 13.29
C THR A 65 -0.54 -2.38 14.21
N GLY A 66 0.08 -1.26 14.57
CA GLY A 66 1.35 -1.20 15.29
C GLY A 66 2.56 -1.64 14.46
N ALA A 67 2.37 -1.92 13.16
CA ALA A 67 3.44 -2.27 12.25
C ALA A 67 4.23 -1.03 11.82
N ILE A 68 5.51 -1.22 11.50
CA ILE A 68 6.36 -0.15 10.96
C ILE A 68 6.19 -0.12 9.44
N VAL A 69 5.84 1.04 8.88
CA VAL A 69 5.86 1.20 7.42
C VAL A 69 7.31 1.41 6.99
N VAL A 70 7.83 0.52 6.16
CA VAL A 70 9.26 0.50 5.78
C VAL A 70 9.55 1.11 4.43
N GLY A 71 8.54 1.28 3.58
CA GLY A 71 8.74 1.83 2.24
C GLY A 71 7.45 2.03 1.48
N LEU A 72 7.54 2.89 0.47
CA LEU A 72 6.52 3.13 -0.53
C LEU A 72 7.12 2.83 -1.90
N ALA A 73 6.43 2.02 -2.69
CA ALA A 73 6.80 1.71 -4.07
C ALA A 73 5.75 2.27 -5.01
N GLY A 74 6.20 2.93 -6.08
CA GLY A 74 5.33 3.46 -7.14
C GLY A 74 5.01 2.43 -8.23
N SER A 75 5.76 1.33 -8.30
CA SER A 75 5.55 0.27 -9.28
C SER A 75 5.99 -1.10 -8.73
N ARG A 76 5.52 -2.17 -9.37
CA ARG A 76 5.97 -3.53 -9.02
C ARG A 76 7.43 -3.78 -9.41
N ASP A 77 7.96 -3.06 -10.39
CA ASP A 77 9.36 -3.17 -10.80
C ASP A 77 10.33 -2.67 -9.72
N GLU A 78 9.96 -1.66 -8.93
CA GLU A 78 10.75 -1.23 -7.76
C GLU A 78 10.79 -2.29 -6.65
N LEU A 79 9.81 -3.18 -6.64
CA LEU A 79 9.73 -4.32 -5.72
C LEU A 79 10.43 -5.57 -6.28
N ALA A 80 10.98 -5.51 -7.50
CA ALA A 80 11.70 -6.63 -8.09
C ALA A 80 12.94 -6.96 -7.23
N GLY A 81 12.94 -8.15 -6.63
CA GLY A 81 13.99 -8.62 -5.72
C GLY A 81 13.63 -8.54 -4.23
N TRP A 82 12.51 -7.90 -3.88
CA TRP A 82 11.98 -7.95 -2.52
C TRP A 82 11.23 -9.27 -2.27
N ARG A 83 11.39 -9.82 -1.07
CA ARG A 83 10.62 -10.97 -0.61
C ARG A 83 9.66 -10.53 0.48
N PHE A 84 8.37 -10.71 0.23
CA PHE A 84 7.31 -10.46 1.19
C PHE A 84 6.73 -11.80 1.63
N ASP A 85 6.50 -11.97 2.93
CA ASP A 85 5.86 -13.17 3.47
C ASP A 85 4.38 -13.21 3.10
N ARG A 86 3.75 -12.04 2.96
CA ARG A 86 2.33 -11.90 2.63
C ARG A 86 2.08 -10.67 1.76
N VAL A 87 1.05 -10.76 0.93
CA VAL A 87 0.56 -9.65 0.10
C VAL A 87 -0.93 -9.45 0.37
N VAL A 88 -1.37 -8.20 0.48
CA VAL A 88 -2.76 -7.80 0.77
C VAL A 88 -3.14 -6.58 -0.04
N GLY A 89 -4.42 -6.42 -0.34
CA GLY A 89 -4.89 -5.28 -1.14
C GLY A 89 -4.74 -5.48 -2.64
N GLY A 90 -5.38 -4.58 -3.40
CA GLY A 90 -5.54 -4.69 -4.86
C GLY A 90 -6.40 -5.88 -5.25
N ARG A 91 -7.18 -5.77 -6.32
CA ARG A 91 -7.82 -6.95 -6.93
C ARG A 91 -6.69 -7.94 -7.19
N ALA A 92 -6.68 -9.06 -6.46
CA ALA A 92 -5.67 -10.09 -6.62
C ALA A 92 -5.45 -10.30 -8.12
N PRO A 93 -4.20 -10.32 -8.63
CA PRO A 93 -4.01 -10.80 -9.98
C PRO A 93 -4.54 -12.23 -9.96
N VAL A 94 -5.73 -12.41 -10.52
CA VAL A 94 -6.20 -13.71 -10.95
C VAL A 94 -5.09 -14.17 -11.89
N ALA A 95 -4.29 -15.12 -11.41
CA ALA A 95 -3.41 -15.87 -12.28
C ALA A 95 -4.31 -16.51 -13.34
N VAL A 96 -4.22 -16.03 -14.56
CA VAL A 96 -4.73 -16.70 -15.77
C VAL A 96 -3.66 -17.62 -16.30
#